data_AF-A0A0K0DIZ8-F1
#
_entry.id   AF-A0A0K0DIZ8-F1
#
_cell.length_a   1.000
_cell.length_b   1.000
_cell.length_c   1.000
_cell.angle_alpha   90.00
_cell.angle_beta   90.00
_cell.angle_gamma   90.00
#
_symmetry.space_group_name_H-M   'P 1'
#
loop_
_entity.id
_entity.type
_entity.pdbx_description
1 polymer ?
#
loop_
_entity_poly.entity_id
_entity_poly.type
_entity_poly.pdbx_seq_one_letter_code
_entity_poly.pdbx_strand_id
1 'polypeptide(L)'
;MEVDVTIEGQRAFIQLRRTLDDVRWRGENISVLGRVIVRPPYTPESADALQADSQAQSALMHVRKILSKPFIPEQRLTACCVVHEDNGGL
;
A
#
# COMPACT_ATOMS: atom_id res chain seq x y z
N MET A 1 -4.12 -25.27 2.75
CA MET A 1 -3.30 -24.73 1.65
C MET A 1 -2.75 -23.41 2.15
N GLU A 2 -1.48 -23.41 2.54
CA GLU A 2 -0.76 -22.17 2.79
C GLU A 2 -0.51 -21.56 1.41
N VAL A 3 -1.14 -20.42 1.13
CA VAL A 3 -0.82 -19.65 -0.06
C VAL A 3 0.50 -18.95 0.24
N ASP A 4 1.59 -19.45 -0.35
CA ASP A 4 2.88 -18.79 -0.33
C ASP A 4 2.77 -17.45 -1.06
N VAL A 5 2.45 -16.40 -0.31
CA VAL A 5 2.35 -15.05 -0.84
C VAL A 5 3.75 -14.57 -1.20
N THR A 6 3.95 -14.23 -2.48
CA THR A 6 5.23 -13.73 -2.96
C THR A 6 5.61 -12.38 -2.30
N ILE A 7 6.91 -12.07 -2.28
CA ILE A 7 7.41 -10.79 -1.75
C ILE A 7 6.73 -9.58 -2.42
N GLU A 8 6.42 -9.68 -3.72
CA GLU A 8 5.71 -8.65 -4.46
C GLU A 8 4.29 -8.44 -3.91
N GLY A 9 3.56 -9.52 -3.63
CA GLY A 9 2.25 -9.47 -3.01
C GLY A 9 2.31 -8.84 -1.62
N GLN A 10 3.29 -9.23 -0.79
CA GLN A 10 3.48 -8.64 0.53
C GLN A 10 3.74 -7.13 0.44
N ARG A 11 4.60 -6.69 -0.49
CA ARG A 11 4.91 -5.27 -0.72
C ARG A 11 3.68 -4.47 -1.15
N ALA A 12 2.94 -4.99 -2.13
CA ALA A 12 1.69 -4.37 -2.61
C ALA A 12 0.67 -4.26 -1.47
N PHE A 13 0.48 -5.31 -0.68
CA PHE A 13 -0.44 -5.31 0.45
C PHE A 13 -0.06 -4.26 1.50
N ILE A 14 1.22 -4.17 1.86
CA ILE A 14 1.71 -3.15 2.81
C ILE A 14 1.50 -1.73 2.27
N GLN A 15 1.82 -1.48 1.00
CA GLN A 15 1.61 -0.17 0.37
C GLN A 15 0.13 0.24 0.39
N LEU A 16 -0.76 -0.69 0.04
CA LEU A 16 -2.19 -0.45 0.01
C LEU A 16 -2.75 -0.20 1.41
N ARG A 17 -2.39 -1.04 2.40
CA ARG A 17 -2.82 -0.89 3.81
C ARG A 17 -2.37 0.41 4.47
N ARG A 18 -1.27 1.00 4.01
CA ARG A 18 -0.79 2.31 4.50
C ARG A 18 -1.68 3.47 4.06
N THR A 19 -2.36 3.35 2.93
CA THR A 19 -3.16 4.44 2.35
C THR A 19 -4.67 4.17 2.48
N LEU A 20 -5.08 2.90 2.54
CA LEU A 20 -6.47 2.47 2.50
C LEU A 20 -6.77 1.58 3.70
N ASP A 21 -7.89 1.85 4.36
CA ASP A 21 -8.25 1.19 5.62
C ASP A 21 -8.65 -0.29 5.41
N ASP A 22 -9.54 -0.55 4.46
CA ASP A 22 -10.07 -1.91 4.21
C ASP A 22 -9.31 -2.60 3.08
N VAL A 23 -8.23 -3.32 3.43
CA VAL A 23 -7.43 -4.12 2.49
C VAL A 23 -7.19 -5.50 3.08
N ARG A 24 -7.52 -6.56 2.32
CA ARG A 24 -7.55 -7.94 2.82
C ARG A 24 -7.05 -8.92 1.77
N TRP A 25 -6.40 -9.99 2.21
CA TRP A 25 -6.08 -11.12 1.33
C TRP A 25 -7.35 -11.92 0.97
N ARG A 26 -7.44 -12.36 -0.27
CA ARG A 26 -8.51 -13.21 -0.82
C ARG A 26 -7.87 -14.30 -1.68
N GLY A 27 -7.38 -15.36 -1.02
CA GLY A 27 -6.49 -16.34 -1.64
C GLY A 27 -5.17 -15.66 -1.99
N GLU A 28 -4.72 -15.82 -3.24
CA GLU A 28 -3.55 -15.12 -3.80
C GLU A 28 -3.83 -13.67 -4.21
N ASN A 29 -5.07 -13.19 -4.11
CA ASN A 29 -5.42 -11.83 -4.55
C ASN A 29 -5.54 -10.88 -3.35
N ILE A 30 -5.44 -9.58 -3.60
CA ILE A 30 -5.68 -8.52 -2.60
C ILE A 30 -7.00 -7.83 -2.91
N SER A 31 -7.96 -7.90 -2.00
CA SER A 31 -9.19 -7.14 -2.07
C SER A 31 -9.04 -5.80 -1.35
N VAL A 32 -9.48 -4.73 -2.00
CA VAL A 32 -9.38 -3.35 -1.52
C VAL A 32 -10.78 -2.73 -1.51
N LEU A 33 -11.19 -2.22 -0.35
CA LEU A 33 -12.47 -1.56 -0.07
C LEU A 33 -13.72 -2.38 -0.47
N GLY A 34 -13.57 -3.70 -0.61
CA GLY A 34 -14.59 -4.59 -1.20
C GLY A 34 -14.97 -4.25 -2.64
N ARG A 35 -14.22 -3.37 -3.32
CA ARG A 35 -14.55 -2.82 -4.64
C ARG A 35 -13.49 -3.06 -5.70
N VAL A 36 -12.25 -3.30 -5.30
CA VAL A 36 -11.13 -3.54 -6.20
C VAL A 36 -10.46 -4.85 -5.84
N ILE A 37 -10.00 -5.58 -6.84
CA ILE A 37 -9.21 -6.79 -6.70
C ILE A 37 -7.87 -6.59 -7.42
N VAL A 38 -6.78 -6.93 -6.75
CA VAL A 38 -5.43 -6.92 -7.31
C VAL A 38 -4.95 -8.35 -7.37
N ARG A 39 -4.57 -8.80 -8.56
CA ARG A 39 -4.08 -10.18 -8.80
C ARG A 39 -2.57 -10.18 -8.98
N PRO A 40 -1.86 -11.31 -8.78
CA PRO A 40 -0.49 -11.46 -9.23
C PRO A 40 -0.34 -11.05 -10.71
N PRO A 41 0.73 -10.35 -11.12
CA PRO A 41 1.96 -9.97 -10.37
C PRO A 41 1.84 -8.71 -9.48
N TYR A 42 0.63 -8.30 -9.11
CA TYR A 42 0.36 -7.16 -8.21
C TYR A 42 0.79 -5.79 -8.76
N THR A 43 0.77 -5.64 -10.09
CA THR A 43 1.03 -4.38 -10.81
C THR A 43 -0.25 -3.52 -10.90
N PRO A 44 -0.14 -2.21 -11.22
CA PRO A 44 -1.32 -1.38 -11.47
C PRO A 44 -2.23 -1.94 -12.58
N GLU A 45 -1.67 -2.64 -13.57
CA GLU A 45 -2.42 -3.25 -14.66
C GLU A 45 -3.20 -4.49 -14.20
N SER A 46 -2.73 -5.19 -13.16
CA SER A 46 -3.40 -6.36 -12.57
C SER A 46 -4.52 -5.99 -11.58
N ALA A 47 -4.81 -4.70 -11.42
CA ALA A 47 -5.92 -4.20 -10.60
C ALA A 47 -7.18 -4.01 -11.45
N ASP A 48 -8.31 -4.51 -10.93
CA ASP A 48 -9.63 -4.38 -11.54
C ASP A 48 -10.69 -3.96 -10.52
N ALA A 49 -11.67 -3.18 -10.99
CA ALA A 49 -12.87 -2.90 -10.23
C ALA A 49 -13.82 -4.11 -10.28
N LEU A 50 -14.38 -4.48 -9.13
CA LEU A 50 -15.38 -5.54 -8.99
C LEU A 50 -16.77 -5.10 -9.45
N GLN A 51 -17.00 -3.80 -9.55
CA GLN A 51 -18.26 -3.19 -9.94
C GLN A 51 -18.00 -2.04 -10.93
N ALA A 52 -18.98 -1.74 -11.78
CA ALA A 52 -18.88 -0.69 -12.80
C ALA A 52 -19.38 0.69 -12.32
N ASP A 53 -19.45 0.91 -11.01
CA ASP A 53 -19.85 2.19 -10.44
C ASP A 53 -18.68 3.17 -10.28
N SER A 54 -19.01 4.46 -10.18
CA SER A 54 -18.00 5.53 -10.07
C SER A 54 -17.11 5.41 -8.84
N GLN A 55 -17.59 4.83 -7.73
CA GLN A 55 -16.78 4.64 -6.52
C GLN A 55 -15.76 3.53 -6.74
N ALA A 56 -16.14 2.42 -7.38
CA ALA A 56 -15.22 1.34 -7.73
C ALA A 56 -14.16 1.79 -8.75
N GLN A 57 -14.53 2.62 -9.72
CA GLN A 57 -13.56 3.22 -10.66
C GLN A 57 -12.60 4.20 -9.99
N SER A 58 -13.10 5.06 -9.08
CA SER A 58 -12.26 5.96 -8.29
C SER A 58 -11.29 5.19 -7.40
N ALA A 59 -11.77 4.16 -6.71
CA ALA A 59 -10.95 3.26 -5.91
C ALA A 59 -9.88 2.57 -6.77
N LEU A 60 -10.23 2.10 -7.97
CA LEU A 60 -9.30 1.47 -8.89
C LEU A 60 -8.19 2.44 -9.31
N MET A 61 -8.53 3.67 -9.70
CA MET A 61 -7.52 4.69 -10.04
C MET A 61 -6.60 4.98 -8.86
N HIS A 62 -7.13 5.05 -7.64
CA HIS A 62 -6.33 5.26 -6.44
C HIS A 62 -5.38 4.08 -6.18
N VAL A 63 -5.87 2.84 -6.27
CA VAL A 63 -5.05 1.62 -6.15
C VAL A 63 -3.91 1.63 -7.17
N ARG A 64 -4.21 1.93 -8.44
CA ARG A 64 -3.19 2.02 -9.50
C ARG A 64 -2.13 3.07 -9.19
N LYS A 65 -2.55 4.23 -8.68
CA LYS A 65 -1.63 5.31 -8.28
C LYS A 65 -0.72 4.91 -7.11
N ILE A 66 -1.21 4.11 -6.18
CA ILE A 66 -0.41 3.58 -5.06
C ILE A 66 0.62 2.56 -5.56
N LEU A 67 0.17 1.59 -6.38
CA LEU A 67 1.02 0.52 -6.92
C LEU A 67 2.04 0.99 -7.96
N SER A 68 1.78 2.11 -8.64
CA SER A 68 2.75 2.72 -9.56
C SER A 68 3.97 3.29 -8.86
N LYS A 69 3.92 3.52 -7.54
CA LYS A 69 5.06 4.03 -6.78
C LYS A 69 5.98 2.87 -6.37
N PRO A 70 7.31 3.04 -6.42
CA PRO A 70 8.23 2.02 -5.93
C PRO A 70 7.95 1.73 -4.45
N PHE A 71 8.09 0.46 -4.06
CA PHE A 71 7.97 0.06 -2.66
C PHE A 71 9.10 0.71 -1.84
N ILE A 72 8.73 1.65 -0.98
CA ILE A 72 9.65 2.24 -0.01
C ILE A 72 9.39 1.54 1.33
N PRO A 73 10.26 0.60 1.76
CA PRO A 73 10.23 0.11 3.13
C PRO A 73 10.37 1.33 4.05
N GLU A 74 9.64 1.33 5.17
CA GLU A 74 9.58 2.50 6.08
C GLU A 74 10.97 3.10 6.26
N GLN A 75 11.19 4.30 5.72
CA GLN A 75 12.31 5.12 6.15
C GLN A 75 12.07 5.29 7.64
N ARG A 76 12.95 4.73 8.46
CA ARG A 76 13.09 5.16 9.85
C ARG A 76 13.18 6.67 9.74
N LEU A 77 12.11 7.38 10.09
CA LEU A 77 12.16 8.81 10.32
C LEU A 77 13.15 8.96 11.46
N THR A 78 14.43 9.08 11.13
CA THR A 78 15.44 9.54 12.06
C THR A 78 14.98 10.94 12.39
N ALA A 79 14.36 11.10 13.55
CA ALA A 79 14.02 12.41 14.05
C ALA A 79 15.33 13.20 14.07
N CYS A 80 15.44 14.22 13.23
CA CYS A 80 16.52 15.20 13.30
C CYS A 80 16.34 16.05 14.56
N CYS A 81 16.37 15.43 15.73
CA CYS A 81 16.50 16.13 17.00
C CYS A 81 17.98 16.51 17.12
N VAL A 82 18.39 17.55 16.40
CA VAL A 82 19.55 18.32 16.81
C VAL A 82 19.14 19.04 18.08
N VAL A 83 19.45 18.44 19.24
CA VAL A 83 19.47 19.18 20.49
C VAL A 83 20.52 20.28 20.32
N HIS A 84 20.06 21.50 20.08
CA HIS A 84 20.89 22.68 20.19
C HIS A 84 21.21 22.83 21.68
N GLU A 85 22.39 22.37 22.09
CA GLU A 85 22.93 22.68 23.41
C GLU A 85 23.25 24.17 23.47
N ASP A 86 22.28 24.95 23.97
CA ASP A 86 22.52 26.29 24.50
C ASP A 86 23.47 26.17 25.69
N ASN A 87 24.76 26.41 25.46
CA ASN A 87 25.75 26.58 26.52
C ASN A 87 25.68 28.03 27.04
N GLY A 88 24.59 28.34 27.74
CA GLY A 88 24.48 29.51 28.58
C GLY A 88 24.92 29.19 30.02
N GLY A 89 26.16 29.54 30.37
CA GLY A 89 26.54 29.66 31.78
C GLY A 89 28.03 29.48 32.11
N LEU A 90 28.77 30.59 32.16
CA LEU A 90 29.21 31.20 33.43
C LEU A 90 29.68 32.64 33.19
#